data_AF-A0A1Q7N9G7-F1
#
_entry.id   AF-A0A1Q7N9G7-F1
#
_cell.length_a   1.000
_cell.length_b   1.000
_cell.length_c   1.000
_cell.angle_alpha   90.00
_cell.angle_beta   90.00
_cell.angle_gamma   90.00
#
_symmetry.space_group_name_H-M   'P 1'
#
loop_
_entity.id
_entity.type
_entity.pdbx_description
1 polymer ?
#
loop_
_entity_poly.entity_id
_entity_poly.type
_entity_poly.pdbx_seq_one_letter_code
_entity_poly.pdbx_strand_id
1 'polypeptide(L)' 'MMGRKKNWFTAMGILFMVVAAIALVRDLLIFGPEFVVDFFTSPEITSEKISAAMFGIGGFLIILGFKEVSYEE' A
#
# COMPACT_ATOMS: atom_id res chain seq x y z
N MET A 1 -29.15 -1.18 -17.05
CA MET A 1 -27.96 -2.04 -16.79
C MET A 1 -27.64 -1.90 -15.31
N MET A 2 -27.99 -2.93 -14.51
CA MET A 2 -27.80 -2.93 -13.06
C MET A 2 -26.29 -2.85 -12.76
N GLY A 3 -25.87 -1.81 -12.04
CA GLY A 3 -24.46 -1.55 -11.74
C GLY A 3 -23.86 -2.65 -10.87
N ARG A 4 -22.84 -3.31 -11.40
CA ARG A 4 -21.91 -4.18 -10.66
C ARG A 4 -21.48 -3.46 -9.38
N LYS A 5 -21.83 -3.97 -8.19
CA LYS A 5 -21.32 -3.48 -6.92
C LYS A 5 -19.80 -3.44 -7.02
N LYS A 6 -19.25 -2.23 -7.01
CA LYS A 6 -17.86 -1.98 -7.33
C LYS A 6 -17.10 -2.10 -6.01
N ASN A 7 -16.12 -2.98 -5.91
CA ASN A 7 -15.32 -3.15 -4.69
C ASN A 7 -14.39 -1.96 -4.49
N TRP A 8 -14.93 -0.87 -3.94
CA TRP A 8 -14.20 0.38 -3.71
C TRP A 8 -13.05 0.18 -2.71
N PHE A 9 -13.22 -0.68 -1.70
CA PHE A 9 -12.17 -1.01 -0.73
C PHE A 9 -10.97 -1.69 -1.38
N THR A 10 -11.20 -2.69 -2.23
CA THR A 10 -10.11 -3.34 -2.97
C THR A 10 -9.43 -2.36 -3.94
N ALA A 11 -10.20 -1.50 -4.63
CA ALA A 11 -9.63 -0.50 -5.54
C ALA A 11 -8.76 0.53 -4.80
N MET A 12 -9.21 1.02 -3.64
CA MET A 12 -8.41 1.91 -2.78
C MET A 12 -7.18 1.20 -2.23
N GLY A 13 -7.31 -0.04 -1.77
CA GLY A 13 -6.18 -0.81 -1.28
C GLY A 13 -5.11 -1.00 -2.36
N ILE A 14 -5.51 -1.35 -3.58
CA ILE A 14 -4.58 -1.45 -4.73
C ILE A 14 -3.90 -0.10 -5.00
N LEU A 15 -4.63 1.00 -4.97
CA LEU A 15 -4.06 2.33 -5.16
C LEU A 15 -2.97 2.63 -4.12
N PHE A 16 -3.24 2.37 -2.85
CA PHE A 16 -2.26 2.54 -1.76
C PHE A 16 -1.02 1.66 -1.97
N MET A 17 -1.20 0.39 -2.39
CA MET A 17 -0.10 -0.52 -2.69
C MET A 17 0.78 -0.02 -3.84
N VAL A 18 0.17 0.49 -4.92
CA VAL A 18 0.90 1.00 -6.09
C VAL A 18 1.71 2.24 -5.72
N VAL A 19 1.13 3.18 -4.98
CA VAL A 19 1.84 4.40 -4.58
C VAL A 19 2.99 4.08 -3.63
N ALA A 20 2.78 3.17 -2.66
CA ALA A 20 3.82 2.72 -1.74
C ALA A 20 4.99 2.07 -2.50
N ALA A 21 4.68 1.21 -3.49
CA ALA A 21 5.67 0.56 -4.33
C ALA A 21 6.46 1.58 -5.17
N ILE A 22 5.79 2.56 -5.79
CA ILE A 22 6.47 3.60 -6.56
C ILE A 22 7.41 4.41 -5.67
N ALA A 23 6.97 4.81 -4.46
CA ALA A 23 7.81 5.56 -3.53
C ALA A 23 9.07 4.75 -3.13
N LEU A 24 8.90 3.48 -2.77
CA LEU A 24 10.00 2.61 -2.36
C LEU A 24 10.97 2.33 -3.51
N VAL A 25 10.46 2.04 -4.71
CA VAL A 25 11.29 1.82 -5.91
C VAL A 25 12.02 3.10 -6.30
N ARG A 26 11.37 4.26 -6.23
CA ARG A 26 12.00 5.55 -6.48
C ARG A 26 13.17 5.79 -5.53
N ASP A 27 12.96 5.59 -4.24
CA ASP A 27 14.00 5.86 -3.25
C ASP A 27 15.18 4.87 -3.41
N LEU A 28 14.90 3.59 -3.73
CA LEU A 28 15.93 2.62 -4.11
C LEU A 28 16.71 3.01 -5.37
N LEU A 29 16.04 3.49 -6.42
CA LEU A 29 16.69 3.83 -7.69
C LEU A 29 17.49 5.14 -7.63
N ILE A 30 17.05 6.11 -6.82
CA ILE A 30 17.70 7.42 -6.71
C ILE A 30 18.83 7.39 -5.69
N PHE A 31 18.60 6.80 -4.51
CA PHE A 31 19.54 6.86 -3.38
C PHE A 31 20.28 5.55 -3.12
N GLY A 32 19.79 4.42 -3.65
CA GLY A 32 20.40 3.12 -3.47
C GLY A 32 19.85 2.32 -2.27
N PRO A 33 20.24 1.04 -2.14
CA PRO A 33 19.71 0.14 -1.11
C PRO A 33 20.21 0.46 0.30
N GLU A 34 21.42 1.00 0.46
CA GLU A 34 21.97 1.35 1.78
C GLU A 34 21.14 2.46 2.45
N PHE A 35 20.75 3.47 1.65
CA PHE A 35 19.90 4.57 2.11
C PHE A 35 18.56 4.06 2.65
N VAL A 36 17.90 3.16 1.93
CA VAL A 36 16.58 2.64 2.34
C VAL A 36 16.68 1.87 3.66
N VAL A 37 17.74 1.09 3.90
CA VAL A 37 17.94 0.36 5.15
C VAL A 37 18.20 1.32 6.32
N ASP A 38 19.04 2.33 6.11
CA ASP A 38 19.35 3.34 7.13
C ASP A 38 18.09 4.14 7.50
N PHE A 39 17.26 4.50 6.52
CA PHE A 39 16.03 5.24 6.77
C PHE A 39 14.91 4.38 7.37
N PHE A 40 14.89 3.07 7.09
CA PHE A 40 13.99 2.13 7.77
C PHE A 40 14.33 1.97 9.25
N THR A 41 15.62 1.96 9.59
CA THR A 41 16.12 1.71 10.95
C THR A 41 16.35 2.98 11.77
N SER A 42 16.37 4.13 11.11
CA SER A 42 16.42 5.44 11.75
C SER A 42 15.27 5.61 12.76
N PRO A 43 15.45 6.29 13.90
CA PRO A 43 14.37 6.60 14.84
C PRO A 43 13.35 7.61 14.29
N GLU A 44 13.67 8.34 13.22
CA GLU A 44 12.82 9.40 12.67
C GLU A 44 11.69 8.87 11.78
N ILE A 45 10.65 9.68 11.54
CA ILE A 45 9.60 9.33 10.58
C ILE A 45 10.11 9.66 9.18
N THR A 46 10.42 8.60 8.43
CA THR A 46 11.00 8.65 7.09
C THR A 46 10.00 8.22 6.03
N SER A 47 10.30 8.51 4.76
CA SER A 47 9.49 8.12 3.59
C SER A 47 9.28 6.60 3.54
N GLU A 48 10.29 5.85 3.94
CA GLU A 48 10.34 4.39 4.00
C GLU A 48 9.32 3.84 4.98
N LYS A 49 9.24 4.43 6.18
CA LYS A 49 8.23 4.06 7.19
C LYS A 49 6.82 4.43 6.76
N ILE A 50 6.66 5.58 6.10
CA ILE A 50 5.37 6.00 5.54
C ILE A 50 4.93 5.00 4.46
N SER A 51 5.84 4.61 3.56
CA SER A 51 5.57 3.61 2.53
C SER A 51 5.22 2.24 3.15
N ALA A 52 5.93 1.81 4.18
CA ALA A 52 5.61 0.59 4.92
C ALA A 52 4.20 0.63 5.55
N ALA A 53 3.82 1.77 6.15
CA ALA A 53 2.48 1.97 6.68
C ALA A 53 1.42 1.92 5.58
N MET A 54 1.70 2.51 4.41
CA MET A 54 0.81 2.45 3.25
C MET A 54 0.63 1.03 2.71
N PHE A 55 1.69 0.21 2.68
CA PHE A 55 1.57 -1.21 2.36
C PHE A 55 0.69 -1.95 3.36
N GLY A 56 0.85 -1.66 4.67
CA GLY A 56 0.02 -2.25 5.71
C GLY A 56 -1.47 -1.90 5.58
N ILE A 57 -1.77 -0.61 5.41
CA ILE A 57 -3.14 -0.12 5.23
C ILE A 57 -3.73 -0.65 3.91
N GLY A 58 -2.98 -0.59 2.82
CA GLY A 58 -3.40 -1.07 1.50
C GLY A 58 -3.74 -2.56 1.52
N GLY A 59 -2.87 -3.39 2.11
CA GLY A 59 -3.11 -4.81 2.31
C GLY A 59 -4.35 -5.09 3.16
N PHE A 60 -4.52 -4.35 4.26
CA PHE A 60 -5.70 -4.47 5.13
C PHE A 60 -7.01 -4.14 4.38
N LEU A 61 -7.03 -3.07 3.58
CA LEU A 61 -8.18 -2.68 2.77
C LEU A 61 -8.51 -3.72 1.69
N ILE A 62 -7.49 -4.35 1.10
CA ILE A 62 -7.69 -5.45 0.13
C ILE A 62 -8.36 -6.64 0.81
N ILE A 63 -7.87 -7.04 1.99
CA ILE A 63 -8.44 -8.15 2.77
C ILE A 63 -9.91 -7.88 3.14
N LEU A 64 -10.22 -6.65 3.60
CA LEU A 64 -11.60 -6.26 3.90
C LEU A 64 -12.49 -6.27 2.66
N GLY A 65 -11.99 -5.74 1.54
CA GLY A 65 -12.74 -5.76 0.28
C GLY A 65 -13.05 -7.16 -0.22
N PHE A 66 -12.16 -8.14 0.01
CA PHE A 66 -12.46 -9.55 -0.30
C PHE A 66 -13.49 -10.16 0.65
N LYS A 67 -13.46 -9.84 1.95
CA LYS A 67 -14.51 -10.29 2.88
C LYS A 67 -15.88 -9.74 2.50
N GLU A 68 -15.97 -8.49 2.08
CA GLU A 68 -17.24 -7.87 1.67
C GLU A 68 -17.89 -8.62 0.50
N VAL A 69 -17.10 -9.06 -0.49
CA VAL A 69 -17.60 -9.91 -1.60
C VAL A 69 -18.21 -11.21 -1.10
N SER A 70 -17.63 -11.83 -0.07
CA SER A 70 -18.09 -13.12 0.48
C SER A 70 -19.36 -13.03 1.32
N TYR A 71 -19.74 -11.85 1.83
CA TYR A 71 -21.00 -11.66 2.55
C TYR A 71 -22.19 -11.36 1.62
N GLU A 72 -21.93 -11.12 0.33
CA GLU A 72 -22.96 -10.81 -0.66
C GLU A 72 -23.30 -11.97 -1.60
N GLU A 73 -22.71 -13.15 -1.37
CA GLU A 73 -23.19 -14.44 -1.91
C GLU A 73 -24.30 -15.03 -1.03
#